data_AF-A0A7Y2ITG6-F1
#
_entry.id   AF-A0A7Y2ITG6-F1
#
_cell.length_a   1.000
_cell.length_b   1.000
_cell.length_c   1.000
_cell.angle_alpha   90.00
_cell.angle_beta   90.00
_cell.angle_gamma   90.00
#
_symmetry.space_group_name_H-M   'P 1'
#
loop_
_entity.id
_entity.type
_entity.pdbx_description
1 polymer ?
#
loop_
_entity_poly.entity_id
_entity_poly.type
_entity_poly.pdbx_seq_one_letter_code
_entity_poly.pdbx_strand_id
1 'polypeptide(L)'
;GALLGTSSTTSYIESAAGIEDGAKTGLASVVTALLFVGAIFLSPLASVIPEVATAPVLILLGAMMMTGAAKVDWNDYRMSIPAFLTIVGMPFTYSITDGISLGIISHTVIMATTGKHREVHPVMYVLSVLLVWRFFVVG
;
A
#
# COMPACT_ATOMS: atom_id res chain seq x y z
N GLY A 1 -10.61 11.50 -0.22
CA GLY A 1 -9.74 11.18 0.92
C GLY A 1 -8.85 12.36 1.22
N ALA A 2 -7.66 12.41 0.61
CA ALA A 2 -6.65 13.45 0.85
C ALA A 2 -7.15 14.91 0.71
N LEU A 3 -7.99 15.21 -0.28
CA LEU A 3 -8.57 16.56 -0.45
C LEU A 3 -9.52 16.99 0.67
N LEU A 4 -10.06 16.03 1.42
CA LEU A 4 -10.93 16.26 2.58
C LEU A 4 -10.16 16.10 3.90
N GLY A 5 -8.82 16.12 3.87
CA GLY A 5 -7.96 16.04 5.05
C GLY A 5 -7.73 14.65 5.63
N THR A 6 -8.11 13.57 4.92
CA THR A 6 -7.91 12.19 5.40
C THR A 6 -6.65 11.56 4.78
N SER A 7 -6.08 10.54 5.43
CA SER A 7 -5.01 9.72 4.86
C SER A 7 -5.39 9.14 3.49
N SER A 8 -4.37 8.78 2.70
CA SER A 8 -4.54 8.12 1.40
C SER A 8 -5.39 6.86 1.54
N THR A 9 -6.43 6.75 0.72
CA THR A 9 -7.30 5.58 0.72
C THR A 9 -6.55 4.40 0.09
N THR A 10 -6.24 3.37 0.87
CA THR A 10 -5.64 2.12 0.40
C THR A 10 -6.66 1.00 0.47
N SER A 11 -6.65 0.08 -0.49
CA SER A 11 -7.49 -1.12 -0.45
C SER A 11 -7.07 -2.01 0.72
N TYR A 12 -8.00 -2.24 1.65
CA TYR A 12 -7.81 -3.08 2.82
C TYR A 12 -7.99 -4.56 2.46
N ILE A 13 -7.27 -5.45 3.16
CA ILE A 13 -7.34 -6.89 2.90
C ILE A 13 -8.73 -7.47 3.19
N GLU A 14 -9.42 -6.86 4.14
CA GLU A 14 -10.81 -7.15 4.50
C GLU A 14 -11.78 -6.80 3.35
N SER A 15 -11.45 -5.75 2.57
CA SER A 15 -12.23 -5.43 1.36
C SER A 15 -11.99 -6.45 0.25
N ALA A 16 -10.78 -7.04 0.17
CA ALA A 16 -10.49 -8.12 -0.76
C ALA A 16 -11.24 -9.41 -0.40
N ALA A 17 -11.31 -9.75 0.91
CA ALA A 17 -12.10 -10.88 1.39
C ALA A 17 -13.60 -10.73 1.06
N GLY A 18 -14.15 -9.51 1.16
CA GLY A 18 -15.54 -9.25 0.76
C GLY A 18 -15.79 -9.49 -0.74
N ILE A 19 -14.81 -9.21 -1.60
CA ILE A 19 -14.89 -9.51 -3.04
C ILE A 19 -14.84 -11.03 -3.28
N GLU A 20 -14.00 -11.74 -2.53
CA GLU A 20 -13.87 -13.20 -2.59
C GLU A 20 -15.17 -13.91 -2.15
N ASP A 21 -15.87 -13.34 -1.16
CA ASP A 21 -17.18 -13.81 -0.68
C ASP A 21 -18.37 -13.37 -1.57
N GLY A 22 -18.09 -12.73 -2.71
CA GLY A 22 -19.07 -12.44 -3.76
C GLY A 22 -19.56 -10.99 -3.84
N ALA A 23 -18.95 -10.03 -3.14
CA ALA A 23 -19.26 -8.61 -3.32
C ALA A 23 -18.74 -8.10 -4.68
N LYS A 24 -19.66 -7.87 -5.64
CA LYS A 24 -19.31 -7.50 -7.03
C LYS A 24 -19.79 -6.11 -7.45
N THR A 25 -20.77 -5.53 -6.75
CA THR A 25 -21.49 -4.31 -7.18
C THR A 25 -21.05 -3.04 -6.46
N GLY A 26 -20.07 -3.12 -5.55
CA GLY A 26 -19.66 -2.01 -4.70
C GLY A 26 -20.67 -1.62 -3.61
N LEU A 27 -21.86 -2.24 -3.61
CA LEU A 27 -22.91 -1.98 -2.61
C LEU A 27 -22.40 -2.32 -1.19
N ALA A 28 -21.60 -3.37 -1.04
CA ALA A 28 -20.97 -3.71 0.23
C ALA A 28 -20.11 -2.56 0.75
N SER A 29 -19.26 -1.95 -0.10
CA SER A 29 -18.43 -0.79 0.28
C SER A 29 -19.27 0.42 0.70
N VAL A 30 -20.39 0.68 0.03
CA VAL A 30 -21.31 1.78 0.37
C VAL A 30 -21.99 1.53 1.72
N VAL A 31 -22.48 0.31 1.95
CA VAL A 31 -23.10 -0.08 3.23
C VAL A 31 -22.08 0.02 4.36
N THR A 32 -20.86 -0.49 4.17
CA THR A 32 -19.77 -0.36 5.15
C THR A 32 -19.46 1.11 5.44
N ALA A 33 -19.39 1.97 4.42
CA ALA A 33 -19.15 3.40 4.62
C ALA A 33 -20.27 4.07 5.42
N LEU A 34 -21.54 3.76 5.13
CA LEU A 34 -22.69 4.28 5.89
C LEU A 34 -22.68 3.79 7.35
N LEU A 35 -22.36 2.51 7.58
CA LEU A 35 -22.20 1.96 8.93
C LEU A 35 -21.05 2.64 9.68
N PHE A 36 -19.94 2.95 9.01
CA PHE A 36 -18.83 3.70 9.60
C PHE A 36 -19.20 5.13 9.98
N VAL A 37 -20.08 5.81 9.22
CA VAL A 37 -20.65 7.11 9.61
C VAL A 37 -21.45 6.97 10.90
N GLY A 38 -22.29 5.94 11.02
CA GLY A 38 -23.01 5.63 12.26
C GLY A 38 -22.07 5.29 13.43
N ALA A 39 -20.96 4.59 13.14
CA ALA A 39 -19.96 4.21 14.14
C ALA A 39 -19.24 5.40 14.77
N ILE A 40 -19.25 6.60 14.16
CA ILE A 40 -18.68 7.82 14.76
C ILE A 40 -19.32 8.11 16.13
N PHE A 41 -20.62 7.87 16.28
CA PHE A 41 -21.32 8.03 17.56
C PHE A 41 -20.91 6.97 18.60
N LEU A 42 -20.47 5.80 18.15
CA LEU A 42 -19.95 4.71 18.99
C LEU A 42 -18.42 4.78 19.16
N SER A 43 -17.74 5.76 18.56
CA SER A 43 -16.29 5.95 18.72
C SER A 43 -15.80 6.02 20.18
N PRO A 44 -16.55 6.55 21.17
CA PRO A 44 -16.12 6.54 22.56
C PRO A 44 -16.05 5.13 23.18
N LEU A 45 -16.73 4.14 22.59
CA LEU A 45 -16.63 2.75 23.03
C LEU A 45 -15.30 2.11 22.60
N ALA A 46 -14.74 2.56 21.47
CA ALA A 46 -13.50 2.02 20.94
C ALA A 46 -12.28 2.42 21.80
N SER A 47 -12.32 3.56 22.49
CA SER A 47 -11.24 4.01 23.38
C SER A 47 -11.14 3.21 24.69
N VAL A 48 -12.12 2.35 24.99
CA VAL A 48 -12.08 1.43 26.14
C VAL A 48 -11.18 0.23 25.86
N ILE A 49 -10.86 -0.05 24.59
CA ILE A 49 -10.04 -1.18 24.18
C ILE A 49 -8.57 -0.88 24.51
N PRO A 50 -7.88 -1.70 25.32
CA PRO A 50 -6.46 -1.51 25.60
C PRO A 50 -5.62 -1.59 24.32
N GLU A 51 -4.63 -0.70 24.17
CA GLU A 51 -3.76 -0.68 22.99
C GLU A 51 -3.00 -2.00 22.78
N VAL A 52 -2.68 -2.70 23.86
CA VAL A 52 -2.00 -4.01 23.81
C VAL A 52 -2.88 -5.07 23.11
N ALA A 53 -4.20 -4.92 23.12
CA ALA A 53 -5.11 -5.84 22.46
C ALA A 53 -5.11 -5.70 20.93
N THR A 54 -4.68 -4.56 20.38
CA THR A 54 -4.66 -4.32 18.93
C THR A 54 -3.38 -4.85 18.28
N ALA A 55 -2.26 -4.90 19.01
CA ALA A 55 -0.97 -5.41 18.54
C ALA A 55 -1.02 -6.80 17.88
N PRO A 56 -1.59 -7.86 18.50
CA PRO A 56 -1.64 -9.19 17.88
C PRO A 56 -2.49 -9.21 16.60
N VAL A 57 -3.53 -8.38 16.53
CA VAL A 57 -4.36 -8.24 15.33
C VAL A 57 -3.55 -7.63 14.18
N LEU A 58 -2.78 -6.57 14.46
CA LEU A 58 -1.91 -5.94 13.46
C LEU A 58 -0.81 -6.88 12.95
N ILE A 59 -0.24 -7.72 13.82
CA ILE A 59 0.75 -8.74 13.42
C ILE A 59 0.11 -9.76 12.47
N LEU A 60 -1.09 -10.25 12.78
CA LEU A 60 -1.81 -11.20 11.93
C LEU A 60 -2.15 -10.59 10.57
N LEU A 61 -2.65 -9.34 10.56
CA LEU A 61 -2.95 -8.62 9.33
C LEU A 61 -1.69 -8.42 8.48
N GLY A 62 -0.57 -8.03 9.09
CA GLY A 62 0.71 -7.93 8.40
C GLY A 62 1.15 -9.26 7.76
N ALA A 63 1.00 -10.37 8.49
CA ALA A 63 1.29 -11.70 7.96
C ALA A 63 0.38 -12.07 6.78
N MET A 64 -0.91 -11.70 6.84
CA MET A 64 -1.84 -11.92 5.72
C MET A 64 -1.48 -11.06 4.50
N MET A 65 -1.02 -9.82 4.70
CA MET A 65 -0.59 -8.93 3.59
C MET A 65 0.66 -9.45 2.88
N MET A 66 1.54 -10.20 3.56
CA MET A 66 2.72 -10.83 2.95
C MET A 66 2.38 -11.89 1.90
N THR A 67 1.15 -12.42 1.88
CA THR A 67 0.69 -13.31 0.79
C THR A 67 0.76 -12.64 -0.59
N GLY A 68 0.63 -11.30 -0.65
CA GLY A 68 0.84 -10.55 -1.88
C GLY A 68 2.28 -10.63 -2.39
N ALA A 69 3.26 -10.65 -1.48
CA ALA A 69 4.67 -10.78 -1.82
C ALA A 69 5.00 -12.15 -2.44
N ALA A 70 4.21 -13.20 -2.14
CA ALA A 70 4.36 -14.52 -2.76
C ALA A 70 4.01 -14.52 -4.26
N LYS A 71 3.28 -13.51 -4.75
CA LYS A 71 2.92 -13.37 -6.18
C LYS A 71 4.03 -12.71 -7.02
N VAL A 72 5.08 -12.20 -6.38
CA VAL A 72 6.23 -11.60 -7.07
C VAL A 72 7.10 -12.71 -7.67
N ASP A 73 7.55 -12.53 -8.91
CA ASP A 73 8.56 -13.41 -9.50
C ASP A 73 9.93 -13.12 -8.87
N TRP A 74 10.29 -13.90 -7.86
CA TRP A 74 11.55 -13.76 -7.13
C TRP A 74 12.78 -14.21 -7.92
N ASN A 75 12.60 -14.95 -9.02
CA ASN A 75 13.70 -15.38 -9.88
C ASN A 75 14.17 -14.27 -10.84
N ASP A 76 13.30 -13.30 -11.14
CA ASP A 76 13.66 -12.14 -11.97
C ASP A 76 14.14 -10.97 -11.10
N TYR A 77 15.44 -10.66 -11.17
CA TYR A 77 16.05 -9.54 -10.45
C TYR A 77 15.38 -8.19 -10.74
N ARG A 78 14.75 -8.04 -11.90
CA ARG A 78 14.05 -6.81 -12.30
C ARG A 78 12.79 -6.55 -11.47
N MET A 79 12.24 -7.61 -10.87
CA MET A 79 11.05 -7.57 -10.01
C MET A 79 11.41 -7.78 -8.55
N SER A 80 12.33 -8.71 -8.28
CA SER A 80 12.70 -9.07 -6.90
C SER A 80 13.46 -7.96 -6.17
N ILE A 81 14.38 -7.24 -6.84
CA ILE A 81 15.11 -6.13 -6.21
C ILE A 81 14.17 -4.98 -5.84
N PRO A 82 13.31 -4.45 -6.74
CA PRO A 82 12.36 -3.41 -6.36
C PRO A 82 11.37 -3.84 -5.29
N ALA A 83 10.86 -5.07 -5.36
CA ALA A 83 9.94 -5.59 -4.35
C ALA A 83 10.61 -5.69 -2.98
N PHE A 84 11.84 -6.19 -2.92
CA PHE A 84 12.63 -6.26 -1.70
C PHE A 84 12.88 -4.86 -1.11
N LEU A 85 13.34 -3.91 -1.93
CA LEU A 85 13.58 -2.53 -1.50
C LEU A 85 12.30 -1.83 -1.02
N THR A 86 11.15 -2.17 -1.61
CA THR A 86 9.86 -1.65 -1.15
C THR A 86 9.53 -2.16 0.24
N ILE A 87 9.59 -3.48 0.45
CA ILE A 87 9.20 -4.14 1.71
C ILE A 87 10.11 -3.68 2.85
N VAL A 88 11.42 -3.62 2.59
CA VAL A 88 12.43 -3.28 3.59
C VAL A 88 12.58 -1.78 3.77
N GLY A 89 12.31 -0.99 2.73
CA GLY A 89 12.34 0.47 2.77
C GLY A 89 11.32 1.03 3.76
N MET A 90 10.08 0.53 3.76
CA MET A 90 9.01 1.04 4.63
C MET A 90 9.36 1.07 6.14
N PRO A 91 9.82 -0.02 6.78
CA PRO A 91 10.19 0.02 8.20
C PRO A 91 11.45 0.85 8.45
N PHE A 92 12.42 0.87 7.53
CA PHE A 92 13.66 1.64 7.73
C PHE A 92 13.47 3.15 7.55
N THR A 93 12.57 3.58 6.68
CA THR A 93 12.24 4.99 6.51
C THR A 93 11.15 5.47 7.47
N TYR A 94 10.55 4.57 8.26
CA TYR A 94 9.34 4.82 9.06
C TYR A 94 8.20 5.46 8.26
N SER A 95 8.20 5.25 6.94
CA SER A 95 7.32 5.94 5.99
C SER A 95 6.97 5.01 4.85
N ILE A 96 5.68 4.64 4.79
CA ILE A 96 5.12 3.79 3.72
C ILE A 96 5.37 4.46 2.36
N THR A 97 5.15 5.77 2.27
CA THR A 97 5.32 6.53 1.03
C THR A 97 6.76 6.48 0.54
N ASP A 98 7.75 6.62 1.42
CA ASP A 98 9.16 6.62 1.01
C ASP A 98 9.63 5.22 0.62
N GLY A 99 9.16 4.18 1.32
CA GLY A 99 9.42 2.78 0.94
C GLY A 99 8.85 2.43 -0.44
N ILE A 100 7.60 2.82 -0.73
CA ILE A 100 6.99 2.64 -2.06
C ILE A 100 7.76 3.43 -3.12
N SER A 101 8.18 4.65 -2.78
CA SER A 101 8.92 5.50 -3.71
C SER A 101 10.26 4.89 -4.11
N LEU A 102 11.01 4.35 -3.13
CA LEU A 102 12.24 3.60 -3.37
C LEU A 102 12.02 2.41 -4.31
N GLY A 103 10.94 1.66 -4.10
CA GLY A 103 10.52 0.57 -4.98
C GLY A 103 10.30 0.99 -6.42
N ILE A 104 9.46 2.01 -6.63
CA ILE A 104 9.10 2.52 -7.97
C ILE A 104 10.33 3.05 -8.71
N ILE A 105 11.16 3.83 -8.01
CA ILE A 105 12.39 4.40 -8.58
C ILE A 105 13.35 3.25 -8.95
N SER A 106 13.58 2.29 -8.05
CA SER A 106 14.45 1.15 -8.34
C SER A 106 13.96 0.32 -9.52
N HIS A 107 12.65 0.06 -9.61
CA HIS A 107 12.07 -0.69 -10.72
C HIS A 107 12.31 0.01 -12.06
N THR A 108 12.03 1.30 -12.10
CA THR A 108 12.19 2.12 -13.31
C THR A 108 13.65 2.22 -13.72
N VAL A 109 14.57 2.41 -12.77
CA VAL A 109 16.02 2.43 -13.02
C VAL A 109 16.49 1.08 -13.57
N ILE A 110 16.12 -0.04 -12.96
CA ILE A 110 16.56 -1.37 -13.41
C ILE A 110 16.02 -1.69 -14.81
N MET A 111 14.76 -1.36 -15.10
CA MET A 111 14.20 -1.53 -16.45
C MET A 111 14.83 -0.57 -17.47
N ALA A 112 15.23 0.64 -17.03
CA ALA A 112 15.96 1.62 -17.82
C ALA A 112 17.42 1.21 -18.10
N THR A 113 18.06 0.40 -17.26
CA THR A 113 19.43 -0.08 -17.51
C THR A 113 19.46 -1.41 -18.26
N THR A 114 18.41 -2.23 -18.12
CA THR A 114 18.32 -3.58 -18.71
C THR A 114 17.83 -3.57 -20.18
N GLY A 115 17.66 -2.40 -20.80
CA GLY A 115 17.19 -2.28 -22.20
C GLY A 115 15.69 -2.54 -22.41
N LYS A 116 14.93 -2.86 -21.35
CA LYS A 116 13.51 -3.23 -21.42
C LYS A 116 12.55 -2.05 -21.30
N HIS A 117 12.92 -0.91 -21.87
CA HIS A 117 12.24 0.36 -21.60
C HIS A 117 10.78 0.37 -22.08
N ARG A 118 10.46 -0.41 -23.13
CA ARG A 118 9.11 -0.55 -23.70
C ARG A 118 8.16 -1.43 -22.87
N GLU A 119 8.67 -2.26 -21.96
CA GLU A 119 7.84 -3.06 -21.06
C GLU A 119 7.29 -2.23 -19.90
N VAL A 120 7.90 -1.07 -19.62
CA VAL A 120 7.47 -0.15 -18.57
C VAL A 120 6.50 0.87 -19.15
N HIS A 121 5.31 0.97 -18.54
CA HIS A 121 4.33 1.98 -18.94
C HIS A 121 4.90 3.39 -18.72
N PRO A 122 4.72 4.35 -19.66
CA PRO A 122 5.27 5.71 -19.57
C PRO A 122 4.97 6.43 -18.24
N VAL A 123 3.81 6.14 -17.65
CA VAL A 123 3.38 6.65 -16.33
C VAL A 123 4.38 6.33 -15.22
N MET A 124 5.06 5.18 -15.24
CA MET A 124 6.05 4.83 -14.22
C MET A 124 7.32 5.67 -14.31
N TYR A 125 7.72 6.09 -15.52
CA TYR A 125 8.81 7.04 -15.68
C TYR A 125 8.44 8.42 -15.13
N VAL A 126 7.24 8.91 -15.45
CA VAL A 126 6.73 10.18 -14.93
C VAL A 126 6.66 10.15 -13.40
N LEU A 127 6.10 9.08 -12.83
CA LEU A 127 6.04 8.89 -11.38
C LEU A 127 7.43 8.85 -10.76
N SER A 128 8.37 8.11 -11.33
CA SER A 128 9.74 8.04 -10.81
C SER A 128 10.42 9.40 -10.81
N VAL A 129 10.29 10.18 -11.90
CA VAL A 129 10.84 11.54 -11.97
C VAL A 129 10.19 12.46 -10.93
N LEU A 130 8.86 12.40 -10.77
CA LEU A 130 8.15 13.19 -9.75
C LEU A 130 8.55 12.80 -8.32
N LEU A 131 8.75 11.51 -8.07
CA LEU A 131 9.17 11.01 -6.75
C LEU A 131 10.61 11.39 -6.43
N VAL A 132 11.51 11.31 -7.41
CA VAL A 132 12.89 11.82 -7.28
C VAL A 132 12.86 13.32 -7.00
N TRP A 133 12.06 14.09 -7.75
CA TRP A 133 11.87 15.52 -7.51
C TRP A 133 11.35 15.79 -6.09
N ARG A 134 10.36 15.03 -5.62
CA ARG A 134 9.84 15.13 -4.25
C ARG A 134 10.96 14.95 -3.22
N PHE A 135 11.83 13.96 -3.39
CA PHE A 135 12.97 13.75 -2.48
C PHE A 135 13.95 14.92 -2.48
N PHE A 136 14.18 15.58 -3.61
CA PHE A 136 15.07 16.76 -3.67
C PHE A 136 14.44 18.04 -3.11
N VAL A 137 13.12 18.20 -3.20
CA VAL A 137 12.43 19.46 -2.79
C VAL A 137 11.86 19.40 -1.38
N VAL A 138 11.43 18.22 -0.94
CA VAL A 138 10.77 18.01 0.37
C VAL A 138 11.70 17.30 1.37
N GLY A 139 12.85 16.80 0.89
CA GLY A 139 13.87 16.15 1.71
C GLY A 139 14.50 17.06 2.76
#